data_AF-A0A0M2VKQ8-F1
#
_entry.id   AF-A0A0M2VKQ8-F1
#
_cell.length_a   1.000
_cell.length_b   1.000
_cell.length_c   1.000
_cell.angle_alpha   90.00
_cell.angle_beta   90.00
_cell.angle_gamma   90.00
#
_symmetry.space_group_name_H-M   'P 1'
#
loop_
_entity.id
_entity.type
_entity.pdbx_description
1 polymer ?
#
loop_
_entity_poly.entity_id
_entity_poly.type
_entity_poly.pdbx_seq_one_letter_code
_entity_poly.pdbx_strand_id
1 'polypeptide(L)' 'MTIIREINVNLNDWETRYILESLYKEMAHLKAINASSEDEDEAADAGNDFIEVSGLYEQMSSKAVEIFGQQILDFSRGEI' A
#
# COMPACT_ATOMS: atom_id res chain seq x y z
N MET A 1 -27.37 4.22 3.50
CA MET A 1 -26.68 3.57 4.64
C MET A 1 -25.70 2.57 4.05
N THR A 2 -24.43 2.95 3.94
CA THR A 2 -23.41 2.08 3.35
C THR A 2 -23.09 0.96 4.34
N ILE A 3 -23.26 -0.29 3.93
CA ILE A 3 -22.91 -1.45 4.76
C ILE A 3 -21.41 -1.67 4.59
N ILE A 4 -20.63 -1.26 5.59
CA ILE A 4 -19.19 -1.55 5.64
C ILE A 4 -19.03 -2.99 6.14
N ARG A 5 -18.27 -3.80 5.39
CA ARG A 5 -17.92 -5.17 5.76
C ARG A 5 -16.43 -5.20 6.10
N GLU A 6 -16.09 -5.75 7.26
CA GLU A 6 -14.72 -5.76 7.77
C GLU A 6 -14.23 -7.18 8.03
N ILE A 7 -12.93 -7.41 7.84
CA ILE A 7 -12.20 -8.61 8.25
C ILE A 7 -11.07 -8.20 9.19
N ASN A 8 -10.86 -8.95 10.26
CA ASN A 8 -9.80 -8.70 11.22
C ASN A 8 -8.72 -9.78 11.08
N VAL A 9 -7.45 -9.36 10.95
CA VAL A 9 -6.28 -10.24 10.85
C VAL A 9 -5.22 -9.80 11.84
N ASN A 10 -4.51 -10.77 12.43
CA ASN A 10 -3.34 -10.52 13.25
C ASN A 10 -2.11 -10.90 12.43
N LEU A 11 -1.15 -9.98 12.35
CA LEU A 11 0.04 -10.13 11.53
C LEU A 11 1.28 -10.03 12.42
N ASN A 12 2.26 -10.89 12.17
CA ASN A 12 3.60 -10.75 12.74
C ASN A 12 4.48 -9.82 11.89
N ASP A 13 5.74 -9.63 12.30
CA ASP A 13 6.70 -8.74 11.64
C ASP A 13 6.86 -9.02 10.14
N TRP A 14 7.15 -10.28 9.76
CA TRP A 14 7.44 -10.59 8.36
C TRP A 14 6.20 -10.50 7.48
N GLU A 15 5.03 -10.90 7.98
CA GLU A 15 3.74 -10.77 7.27
C GLU A 15 3.39 -9.30 7.03
N THR A 16 3.54 -8.48 8.07
CA THR A 16 3.32 -7.02 8.01
C THR A 16 4.24 -6.39 6.98
N ARG A 17 5.53 -6.76 6.97
CA ARG A 17 6.51 -6.25 6.01
C ARG A 17 6.12 -6.58 4.57
N TYR A 18 5.67 -7.81 4.29
CA TYR A 18 5.24 -8.19 2.94
C TYR A 18 4.00 -7.43 2.47
N ILE A 19 3.05 -7.18 3.37
CA ILE A 19 1.85 -6.40 3.03
C ILE A 19 2.24 -4.95 2.74
N LEU A 20 3.04 -4.32 3.60
CA LEU A 20 3.52 -2.96 3.40
C LEU A 20 4.33 -2.82 2.10
N GLU A 21 5.21 -3.78 1.81
CA GLU A 21 5.98 -3.80 0.55
C GLU A 21 5.07 -3.94 -0.68
N SER A 22 4.02 -4.77 -0.58
CA SER A 22 3.05 -4.95 -1.68
C SER A 22 2.25 -3.68 -1.92
N LEU A 23 1.77 -3.03 -0.86
CA LEU A 23 1.08 -1.74 -0.96
C LEU A 23 2.00 -0.66 -1.55
N TYR A 24 3.26 -0.62 -1.13
CA TYR A 24 4.25 0.31 -1.66
C TYR A 24 4.49 0.14 -3.17
N LYS A 25 4.62 -1.11 -3.63
CA LYS A 25 4.77 -1.43 -5.06
C LYS A 25 3.52 -1.09 -5.86
N GLU A 26 2.33 -1.38 -5.31
CA GLU A 26 1.07 -1.08 -5.98
C GLU A 26 0.88 0.43 -6.15
N MET A 27 1.21 1.23 -5.13
CA MET A 27 1.21 2.69 -5.28
C MET A 27 2.14 3.18 -6.41
N ALA A 28 3.34 2.60 -6.53
CA ALA A 28 4.26 2.95 -7.61
C ALA A 28 3.70 2.55 -9.00
N HIS A 29 3.04 1.39 -9.07
CA HIS A 29 2.39 0.89 -10.27
C HIS A 29 1.21 1.77 -10.71
N LEU A 30 0.27 2.06 -9.81
CA LEU A 30 -0.88 2.92 -10.07
C LEU A 30 -0.47 4.34 -10.47
N LYS A 31 0.56 4.88 -9.81
CA LYS A 31 1.14 6.17 -10.18
C LYS A 31 1.74 6.17 -11.58
N ALA A 32 2.33 5.05 -12.01
CA ALA A 32 2.84 4.93 -13.37
C ALA A 32 1.69 4.92 -14.39
N ILE A 33 0.64 4.11 -14.15
CA ILE A 33 -0.54 4.04 -15.03
C ILE A 33 -1.21 5.41 -15.15
N ASN A 34 -1.50 6.07 -14.03
CA ASN A 34 -2.12 7.40 -14.00
C ASN A 34 -1.32 8.45 -14.80
N ALA A 35 0.01 8.33 -14.84
CA ALA A 35 0.88 9.26 -15.54
C ALA A 35 1.12 8.91 -17.03
N SER A 36 1.01 7.65 -17.41
CA SER A 36 1.39 7.17 -18.76
C SER A 36 0.22 6.70 -19.62
N SER A 37 -0.96 6.46 -19.06
CA SER A 37 -2.10 5.98 -19.86
C SER A 37 -2.62 7.08 -20.78
N GLU A 38 -2.96 6.68 -22.01
CA GLU A 38 -3.65 7.51 -23.00
C GLU A 38 -5.18 7.38 -22.90
N ASP A 39 -5.66 6.42 -22.09
CA ASP A 39 -7.07 6.25 -21.76
C ASP A 39 -7.39 7.07 -20.50
N GLU A 40 -8.25 8.08 -20.67
CA GLU A 40 -8.62 9.01 -19.59
C GLU A 40 -9.33 8.29 -18.44
N ASP A 41 -10.16 7.28 -18.74
CA ASP A 41 -10.88 6.52 -17.72
C ASP A 41 -9.90 5.65 -16.92
N GLU A 42 -8.97 4.97 -17.60
CA GLU A 42 -7.92 4.16 -16.93
C GLU A 42 -7.02 5.03 -16.05
N ALA A 43 -6.62 6.21 -16.54
CA ALA A 43 -5.82 7.14 -15.76
C ALA A 43 -6.58 7.61 -14.51
N ALA A 44 -7.86 7.95 -14.65
CA ALA A 44 -8.70 8.40 -13.53
C ALA A 44 -8.90 7.28 -12.49
N ASP A 45 -9.20 6.06 -12.93
CA ASP A 45 -9.36 4.90 -12.05
C ASP A 45 -8.07 4.59 -11.29
N ALA A 46 -6.92 4.58 -11.98
CA ALA A 46 -5.62 4.39 -11.33
C ALA A 46 -5.31 5.49 -10.30
N GLY A 47 -5.73 6.73 -10.57
CA GLY A 47 -5.61 7.84 -9.64
C GLY A 47 -6.46 7.67 -8.38
N ASN A 48 -7.69 7.18 -8.52
CA ASN A 48 -8.59 6.90 -7.40
C ASN A 48 -8.05 5.75 -6.54
N ASP A 49 -7.66 4.65 -7.18
CA ASP A 49 -7.09 3.49 -6.50
C ASP A 49 -5.81 3.86 -5.75
N PHE A 50 -4.96 4.73 -6.33
CA PHE A 50 -3.75 5.21 -5.67
C PHE A 50 -4.07 5.90 -4.34
N ILE A 51 -5.11 6.74 -4.29
CA ILE A 51 -5.52 7.44 -3.08
C ILE A 51 -5.96 6.43 -2.02
N GLU A 52 -6.78 5.44 -2.38
CA GLU A 52 -7.24 4.41 -1.45
C GLU A 52 -6.08 3.58 -0.88
N VAL A 53 -5.18 3.10 -1.74
CA VAL A 53 -4.00 2.32 -1.34
C VAL A 53 -3.06 3.16 -0.48
N SER A 54 -2.86 4.44 -0.79
CA SER A 54 -2.01 5.33 0.01
C SER A 54 -2.55 5.54 1.43
N GLY A 55 -3.88 5.69 1.58
CA GLY A 55 -4.50 5.82 2.88
C GLY A 55 -4.34 4.55 3.73
N LEU A 56 -4.48 3.37 3.11
CA LEU A 56 -4.23 2.10 3.77
C LEU A 56 -2.75 1.95 4.17
N TYR A 57 -1.82 2.28 3.27
CA TYR A 57 -0.39 2.21 3.53
C TYR A 57 -0.01 3.12 4.71
N GLU A 58 -0.43 4.38 4.72
CA GLU A 58 -0.13 5.33 5.81
C GLU A 58 -0.65 4.83 7.16
N GLN A 59 -1.88 4.31 7.19
CA GLN A 59 -2.48 3.77 8.41
C GLN A 59 -1.71 2.55 8.92
N MET A 60 -1.37 1.61 8.03
CA MET A 60 -0.65 0.39 8.40
C MET A 60 0.80 0.68 8.76
N SER A 61 1.50 1.54 8.03
CA SER A 61 2.90 1.86 8.26
C SER A 61 3.10 2.55 9.60
N SER A 62 2.20 3.48 9.96
CA SER A 62 2.24 4.16 11.25
C SER A 62 2.14 3.18 12.42
N LYS A 63 1.13 2.28 12.38
CA LYS A 63 0.96 1.22 13.39
C LYS A 63 2.11 0.23 13.42
N ALA A 64 2.60 -0.15 12.25
CA ALA A 64 3.69 -1.11 12.12
C ALA A 64 5.00 -0.56 12.69
N VAL A 65 5.30 0.73 12.45
CA VAL A 65 6.48 1.40 13.02
C VAL A 65 6.38 1.49 14.55
N GLU A 66 5.18 1.76 15.09
CA GLU A 66 4.96 1.77 16.54
C GLU A 66 5.25 0.40 17.19
N ILE A 67 4.82 -0.70 16.54
CA ILE A 67 4.92 -2.05 17.11
C ILE A 67 6.28 -2.71 16.84
N PHE A 68 6.78 -2.60 15.60
CA PHE A 68 7.94 -3.35 15.12
C PHE A 68 9.18 -2.47 14.96
N GLY A 69 9.05 -1.14 14.92
CA GLY A 69 10.16 -0.20 14.68
C GLY A 69 10.36 0.16 13.21
N GLN A 70 11.21 1.15 12.95
CA GLN A 70 11.38 1.76 11.62
C GLN A 70 11.84 0.77 10.53
N GLN A 71 12.57 -0.29 10.91
CA GLN A 71 13.09 -1.29 9.99
C GLN A 71 12.00 -2.11 9.29
N ILE A 72 10.75 -2.06 9.76
CA ILE A 72 9.62 -2.71 9.09
C ILE A 72 9.34 -2.13 7.70
N LEU A 73 9.74 -0.88 7.46
CA LEU A 73 9.60 -0.17 6.19
C LEU A 73 10.81 -0.32 5.28
N ASP A 74 11.85 -1.03 5.71
CA ASP A 74 12.98 -1.34 4.86
C ASP A 74 12.59 -2.46 3.90
N PHE A 75 12.42 -2.15 2.62
CA PHE A 75 12.12 -3.14 1.58
C PHE A 75 13.36 -3.54 0.76
N SER A 76 14.56 -3.07 1.15
CA SER A 76 15.81 -3.45 0.51
C SER A 76 16.20 -4.88 0.88
N ARG A 77 15.55 -5.86 0.24
CA ARG A 77 15.97 -7.26 0.31
C ARG A 77 17.01 -7.52 -0.79
N GLY A 78 18.29 -7.34 -0.46
CA GLY A 78 19.39 -7.95 -1.22
C GLY A 78 19.83 -7.25 -2.50
N GLU A 79 20.02 -5.92 -2.50
CA GLU A 79 21.06 -5.35 -3.35
C GLU A 79 22.42 -5.66 -2.71
N ILE A 80 22.98 -6.84 -3.02
CA ILE A 80 24.40 -7.19 -2.78
C ILE A 80 25.02 -7.46 -4.15
#